data_AF-A0A9Q2IDZ8-F1
#
_entry.id   AF-A0A9Q2IDZ8-F1
#
_cell.length_a   1.000
_cell.length_b   1.000
_cell.length_c   1.000
_cell.angle_alpha   90.00
_cell.angle_beta   90.00
_cell.angle_gamma   90.00
#
_symmetry.space_group_name_H-M   'P 1'
#
loop_
_entity.id
_entity.type
_entity.pdbx_description
1 polymer ?
#
loop_
_entity_poly.entity_id
_entity_poly.type
_entity_poly.pdbx_seq_one_letter_code
_entity_poly.pdbx_strand_id
1 'polypeptide(L)'
;MTAEIAVFNRSGVALAADSAVTTTNGFSEKIYNNADKLFELSKDHPVAVMIYNNAVLCHAPWEVLIKAYRKTLTSTPLKTIKEYSDSFFSFIENCNNIITSEMQSEYFKQLYRNAILPDILNKVQNEDVTAFLQSQNTFPSNDQYQQFIENRANTLSSKINQNSFYKDFDNNDLVLARQFASQFIVEICSQCIVPINVNGQPPYLQSLLDSLIELFALYTCKESDLETYSGIVIAGYGDDEYYPAIQSHHIYGLFNKKVMRPVNTHQNNADSCSGIMPFAQDDEVHTFMKGCSKGIINCV
;
A
#
# COMPACT_ATOMS: atom_id res chain seq x y z
N MET A 1 8.26 -5.26 13.75
CA MET A 1 7.16 -5.49 14.71
C MET A 1 6.65 -4.11 15.12
N THR A 2 5.42 -3.76 14.78
CA THR A 2 4.78 -2.49 15.16
C THR A 2 3.44 -2.80 15.81
N ALA A 3 3.07 -2.04 16.84
CA ALA A 3 1.85 -2.25 17.59
C ALA A 3 1.10 -0.93 17.72
N GLU A 4 -0.08 -0.90 17.11
CA GLU A 4 -0.95 0.28 17.04
C GLU A 4 -2.34 -0.14 17.50
N ILE A 5 -2.85 0.52 18.55
CA ILE A 5 -4.07 0.11 19.24
C ILE A 5 -4.92 1.30 19.66
N ALA A 6 -6.23 1.17 19.53
CA ALA A 6 -7.21 2.06 20.10
C ALA A 6 -8.03 1.32 21.17
N VAL A 7 -8.21 1.95 22.32
CA VAL A 7 -9.15 1.51 23.36
C VAL A 7 -10.21 2.58 23.51
N PHE A 8 -11.47 2.21 23.35
CA PHE A 8 -12.56 3.19 23.38
C PHE A 8 -13.76 2.69 24.17
N ASN A 9 -14.55 3.65 24.63
CA ASN A 9 -15.90 3.45 25.15
C ASN A 9 -16.73 4.73 24.87
N ARG A 10 -17.96 4.79 25.38
CA ARG A 10 -18.80 5.99 25.24
C ARG A 10 -18.25 7.26 25.89
N SER A 11 -17.25 7.15 26.78
CA SER A 11 -16.65 8.29 27.47
C SER A 11 -15.41 8.83 26.76
N GLY A 12 -14.70 8.03 25.97
CA GLY A 12 -13.35 8.37 25.52
C GLY A 12 -12.77 7.38 24.53
N VAL A 13 -11.76 7.84 23.79
CA VAL A 13 -10.82 7.00 23.05
C VAL A 13 -9.40 7.29 23.52
N ALA A 14 -8.63 6.24 23.77
CA ALA A 14 -7.21 6.28 24.05
C ALA A 14 -6.47 5.57 22.91
N LEU A 15 -5.42 6.22 22.40
CA LEU A 15 -4.60 5.73 21.31
C LEU A 15 -3.20 5.44 21.83
N ALA A 16 -2.62 4.30 21.44
CA ALA A 16 -1.24 3.97 21.75
C ALA A 16 -0.55 3.37 20.52
N ALA A 17 0.70 3.76 20.30
CA ALA A 17 1.56 3.27 19.24
C ALA A 17 2.97 3.03 19.79
N ASP A 18 3.67 2.05 19.24
CA ASP A 18 5.10 1.86 19.52
C ASP A 18 5.97 2.83 18.71
N SER A 19 7.24 2.97 19.08
CA SER A 19 8.19 3.86 18.41
C SER A 19 9.19 3.13 17.52
N ALA A 20 9.02 1.82 17.29
CA ALA A 20 9.94 1.02 16.49
C ALA A 20 9.66 1.19 15.00
N VAL A 21 10.71 1.53 14.25
CA VAL A 21 10.74 1.56 12.79
C VAL A 21 11.87 0.69 12.31
N THR A 22 11.54 -0.18 11.36
CA THR A 22 12.49 -1.09 10.75
C THR A 22 12.91 -0.52 9.41
N THR A 23 14.20 -0.27 9.23
CA THR A 23 14.77 0.05 7.91
C THR A 23 15.57 -1.15 7.42
N THR A 24 15.27 -1.60 6.22
CA THR A 24 16.00 -2.69 5.57
C THR A 24 16.87 -2.12 4.46
N ASN A 25 18.18 -2.32 4.54
CA ASN A 25 19.11 -1.98 3.47
C ASN A 25 19.86 -3.24 3.04
N GLY A 26 19.48 -3.78 1.87
CA GLY A 26 19.98 -5.06 1.37
C GLY A 26 19.73 -6.19 2.37
N PHE A 27 20.80 -6.81 2.87
CA PHE A 27 20.75 -7.90 3.85
C PHE A 27 20.73 -7.44 5.31
N SER A 28 20.74 -6.13 5.58
CA SER A 28 20.78 -5.59 6.95
C SER A 28 19.46 -4.96 7.34
N GLU A 29 18.89 -5.43 8.43
CA GLU A 29 17.72 -4.87 9.09
C GLU A 29 18.19 -4.05 10.30
N LYS A 30 17.74 -2.81 10.40
CA LYS A 30 18.00 -1.96 11.56
C LYS A 30 16.69 -1.43 12.13
N ILE A 31 16.52 -1.59 13.43
CA ILE A 31 15.38 -1.08 14.18
C ILE A 31 15.78 0.21 14.88
N TYR A 32 15.02 1.28 14.64
CA TYR A 32 15.14 2.57 15.30
C TYR A 32 13.92 2.75 16.21
N ASN A 33 14.12 3.14 17.47
CA ASN A 33 13.03 3.26 18.46
C ASN A 33 12.57 4.70 18.71
N ASN A 34 12.77 5.60 17.74
CA ASN A 34 12.52 7.04 17.91
C ASN A 34 11.52 7.60 16.90
N ALA A 35 10.68 6.74 16.31
CA ALA A 35 9.68 7.20 15.36
C ALA A 35 8.39 7.63 16.06
N ASP A 36 7.93 8.84 15.77
CA ASP A 36 6.58 9.26 16.13
C ASP A 36 5.58 8.57 15.19
N LYS A 37 4.61 7.88 15.78
CA LYS A 37 3.50 7.25 15.04
C LYS A 37 2.14 7.79 15.42
N LEU A 38 2.07 8.63 16.45
CA LEU A 38 0.85 9.25 16.93
C LEU A 38 1.02 10.77 16.86
N PHE A 39 0.07 11.43 16.21
CA PHE A 39 0.10 12.86 15.99
C PHE A 39 -1.27 13.46 16.27
N GLU A 40 -1.30 14.70 16.72
CA GLU A 40 -2.52 15.51 16.66
C GLU A 40 -2.88 15.76 15.17
N LEU A 41 -4.12 15.50 14.76
CA LEU A 41 -4.55 15.94 13.43
C LEU A 41 -4.93 17.43 13.47
N SER A 42 -5.56 17.86 14.57
CA SER A 42 -5.91 19.26 14.88
C SER A 42 -5.29 19.70 16.20
N LYS A 43 -4.94 21.00 16.33
CA LYS A 43 -4.53 21.59 17.62
C LYS A 43 -5.72 22.06 18.46
N ASP A 44 -6.83 22.36 17.80
CA ASP A 44 -7.99 23.00 18.41
C ASP A 44 -9.16 22.02 18.62
N HIS A 45 -9.15 20.91 17.88
CA HIS A 45 -10.22 19.91 17.86
C HIS A 45 -9.68 18.58 18.40
N PRO A 46 -10.49 17.78 19.13
CA PRO A 46 -10.05 16.55 19.76
C PRO A 46 -9.92 15.41 18.73
N VAL A 47 -9.00 15.57 17.76
CA VAL A 47 -8.79 14.64 16.65
C VAL A 47 -7.30 14.32 16.53
N ALA A 48 -6.99 13.04 16.63
CA ALA A 48 -5.65 12.49 16.49
C ALA A 48 -5.56 11.58 15.26
N VAL A 49 -4.33 11.38 14.79
CA VAL A 49 -3.99 10.46 13.70
C VAL A 49 -2.83 9.56 14.11
N MET A 50 -2.97 8.27 13.83
CA MET A 50 -1.93 7.26 14.03
C MET A 50 -1.52 6.65 12.68
N ILE A 51 -0.24 6.34 12.51
CA ILE A 51 0.29 5.72 11.30
C ILE A 51 0.94 4.37 11.62
N TYR A 52 0.81 3.40 10.73
CA TYR A 52 1.45 2.08 10.86
C TYR A 52 1.84 1.48 9.50
N ASN A 53 2.59 0.38 9.55
CA ASN A 53 3.22 -0.29 8.42
C ASN A 53 4.23 0.63 7.69
N ASN A 54 3.85 1.28 6.59
CA ASN A 54 4.74 2.18 5.86
C ASN A 54 4.64 3.64 6.36
N ALA A 55 5.77 4.24 6.74
CA ALA A 55 5.84 5.63 7.25
C ALA A 55 5.91 6.71 6.15
N VAL A 56 5.98 6.34 4.88
CA VAL A 56 6.04 7.27 3.74
C VAL A 56 4.94 7.03 2.71
N LEU A 57 4.44 8.10 2.10
CA LEU A 57 3.56 8.08 0.93
C LEU A 57 4.33 8.66 -0.26
N CYS A 58 4.60 7.86 -1.28
CA CYS A 58 5.37 8.28 -2.47
C CYS A 58 6.65 9.05 -2.08
N HIS A 59 7.45 8.49 -1.17
CA HIS A 59 8.65 9.09 -0.56
C HIS A 59 8.45 10.31 0.35
N ALA A 60 7.24 10.84 0.50
CA ALA A 60 6.96 11.90 1.47
C ALA A 60 6.61 11.29 2.84
N PRO A 61 7.26 11.72 3.94
CA PRO A 61 6.90 11.24 5.28
C PRO A 61 5.47 11.65 5.67
N TRP A 62 4.71 10.73 6.25
CA TRP A 62 3.36 11.02 6.75
C TRP A 62 3.34 12.16 7.77
N GLU A 63 4.34 12.23 8.64
CA GLU A 63 4.48 13.33 9.61
C GLU A 63 4.45 14.71 8.93
N VAL A 64 5.14 14.86 7.79
CA VAL A 64 5.20 16.12 7.05
C VAL A 64 3.82 16.45 6.47
N LEU A 65 3.13 15.47 5.88
CA LEU A 65 1.79 15.63 5.33
C LEU A 65 0.78 16.01 6.43
N ILE A 66 0.81 15.33 7.57
CA ILE A 66 -0.06 15.57 8.73
C ILE A 66 0.18 16.98 9.27
N LYS A 67 1.44 17.38 9.49
CA LYS A 67 1.78 18.72 9.98
C LYS A 67 1.43 19.82 8.99
N ALA A 68 1.51 19.55 7.69
CA ALA A 68 1.10 20.50 6.66
C ALA A 68 -0.43 20.67 6.63
N TYR A 69 -1.18 19.57 6.66
CA TYR A 69 -2.64 19.60 6.73
C TYR A 69 -3.15 20.30 8.00
N ARG A 70 -2.53 20.04 9.16
CA ARG A 70 -2.88 20.69 10.43
C ARG A 70 -2.87 22.22 10.35
N LYS A 71 -2.00 22.80 9.51
CA LYS A 71 -1.94 24.26 9.29
C LYS A 71 -3.09 24.79 8.43
N THR A 72 -3.77 23.93 7.68
CA THR A 72 -4.91 24.30 6.83
C THR A 72 -6.25 24.19 7.53
N LEU A 73 -6.31 23.45 8.66
CA LEU A 73 -7.52 23.36 9.47
C LEU A 73 -7.89 24.73 10.01
N THR A 74 -9.16 25.09 9.87
CA THR A 74 -9.70 26.34 10.40
C THR A 74 -10.07 26.17 11.87
N SER A 75 -10.38 27.30 12.53
CA SER A 75 -10.91 27.29 13.89
C SER A 75 -12.29 26.64 14.01
N THR A 76 -13.00 26.46 12.90
CA THR A 76 -14.32 25.82 12.89
C THR A 76 -14.14 24.30 12.82
N PRO A 77 -14.74 23.51 13.73
CA PRO A 77 -14.65 22.06 13.68
C PRO A 77 -15.40 21.48 12.47
N LEU A 78 -14.98 20.31 12.01
CA LEU A 78 -15.75 19.49 11.06
C LEU A 78 -16.72 18.60 11.84
N LYS A 79 -17.82 18.20 11.20
CA LYS A 79 -18.95 17.58 11.90
C LYS A 79 -18.65 16.17 12.39
N THR A 80 -17.82 15.43 11.65
CA THR A 80 -17.56 14.01 11.92
C THR A 80 -16.10 13.65 11.66
N ILE A 81 -15.60 12.59 12.30
CA ILE A 81 -14.30 12.00 11.97
C ILE A 81 -14.21 11.58 10.49
N LYS A 82 -15.33 11.22 9.87
CA LYS A 82 -15.40 10.96 8.42
C LYS A 82 -15.05 12.21 7.61
N GLU A 83 -15.60 13.37 7.97
CA GLU A 83 -15.30 14.64 7.31
C GLU A 83 -13.84 15.06 7.50
N TYR A 84 -13.26 14.85 8.68
CA TYR A 84 -11.82 15.04 8.89
C TYR A 84 -10.99 14.14 7.97
N SER A 85 -11.36 12.87 7.85
CA SER A 85 -10.67 11.91 6.99
C SER A 85 -10.77 12.29 5.51
N ASP A 86 -11.98 12.59 5.03
CA ASP A 86 -12.21 13.01 3.65
C ASP A 86 -11.47 14.33 3.34
N SER A 87 -11.48 15.30 4.26
CA SER A 87 -10.75 16.56 4.13
C SER A 87 -9.23 16.34 4.09
N PHE A 88 -8.69 15.47 4.94
CA PHE A 88 -7.27 15.13 4.97
C PHE A 88 -6.79 14.50 3.65
N PHE A 89 -7.53 13.52 3.12
CA PHE A 89 -7.16 12.91 1.84
C PHE A 89 -7.35 13.87 0.67
N SER A 90 -8.39 14.71 0.68
CA SER A 90 -8.57 15.76 -0.34
C SER A 90 -7.41 16.76 -0.34
N PHE A 91 -6.84 17.07 0.83
CA PHE A 91 -5.62 17.89 0.93
C PHE A 91 -4.42 17.20 0.29
N ILE A 92 -4.20 15.91 0.60
CA ILE A 92 -3.08 15.11 0.04
C ILE A 92 -3.16 15.03 -1.48
N GLU A 93 -4.34 14.79 -2.03
CA GLU A 93 -4.63 14.73 -3.46
C GLU A 93 -4.17 16.00 -4.21
N ASN A 94 -4.11 17.14 -3.51
CA ASN A 94 -3.71 18.43 -4.06
C ASN A 94 -2.33 18.91 -3.60
N CYS A 95 -1.57 18.09 -2.86
CA CYS A 95 -0.34 18.51 -2.18
C CYS A 95 0.94 18.37 -3.04
N ASN A 96 0.92 18.91 -4.26
CA ASN A 96 2.04 18.80 -5.23
C ASN A 96 3.36 19.42 -4.73
N ASN A 97 3.28 20.33 -3.75
CA ASN A 97 4.46 20.98 -3.16
C ASN A 97 5.23 20.07 -2.21
N ILE A 98 4.60 18.99 -1.70
CA ILE A 98 5.23 18.02 -0.80
C ILE A 98 5.50 16.71 -1.57
N ILE A 99 4.54 16.26 -2.38
CA ILE A 99 4.67 15.05 -3.19
C ILE A 99 4.87 15.46 -4.65
N THR A 100 6.13 15.56 -5.09
CA THR A 100 6.47 15.96 -6.45
C THR A 100 6.19 14.82 -7.45
N SER A 101 6.08 15.17 -8.74
CA SER A 101 5.92 14.18 -9.81
C SER A 101 7.12 13.22 -9.92
N GLU A 102 8.33 13.70 -9.63
CA GLU A 102 9.54 12.89 -9.60
C GLU A 102 9.48 11.85 -8.48
N MET A 103 9.07 12.25 -7.27
CA MET A 103 8.89 11.33 -6.15
C MET A 103 7.81 10.28 -6.45
N GLN A 104 6.70 10.66 -7.09
CA GLN A 104 5.69 9.70 -7.53
C GLN A 104 6.26 8.73 -8.58
N SER A 105 7.03 9.24 -9.55
CA SER A 105 7.67 8.42 -10.58
C SER A 105 8.58 7.36 -10.00
N GLU A 106 9.51 7.77 -9.13
CA GLU A 106 10.44 6.86 -8.47
C GLU A 106 9.73 5.88 -7.54
N TYR A 107 8.68 6.31 -6.85
CA TYR A 107 7.84 5.42 -6.04
C TYR A 107 7.26 4.28 -6.88
N PHE A 108 6.62 4.59 -8.02
CA PHE A 108 6.00 3.57 -8.86
C PHE A 108 7.03 2.65 -9.51
N LYS A 109 8.19 3.18 -9.96
CA LYS A 109 9.29 2.33 -10.45
C LYS A 109 9.72 1.33 -9.38
N GLN A 110 9.88 1.77 -8.12
CA GLN A 110 10.22 0.88 -7.00
C GLN A 110 9.10 -0.11 -6.69
N LEU A 111 7.84 0.32 -6.71
CA LEU A 111 6.70 -0.58 -6.50
C LEU A 111 6.71 -1.72 -7.52
N TYR A 112 6.82 -1.41 -8.80
CA TYR A 112 6.81 -2.40 -9.87
C TYR A 112 8.02 -3.33 -9.79
N ARG A 113 9.21 -2.77 -9.54
CA ARG A 113 10.47 -3.50 -9.49
C ARG A 113 10.62 -4.38 -8.26
N ASN A 114 10.23 -3.87 -7.09
CA ASN A 114 10.60 -4.47 -5.80
C ASN A 114 9.43 -5.17 -5.12
N ALA A 115 8.18 -4.81 -5.43
CA ALA A 115 7.01 -5.45 -4.82
C ALA A 115 6.30 -6.39 -5.79
N ILE A 116 6.14 -6.02 -7.06
CA ILE A 116 5.33 -6.79 -8.01
C ILE A 116 6.17 -7.83 -8.75
N LEU A 117 7.23 -7.41 -9.44
CA LEU A 117 8.04 -8.32 -10.27
C LEU A 117 8.71 -9.47 -9.49
N PRO A 118 9.25 -9.30 -8.28
CA PRO A 118 10.01 -10.36 -7.62
C PRO A 118 9.17 -11.62 -7.35
N ASP A 119 7.89 -11.48 -7.01
CA ASP A 119 7.01 -12.65 -6.83
C ASP A 119 6.83 -13.43 -8.14
N ILE A 120 6.66 -12.71 -9.26
CA ILE A 120 6.58 -13.32 -10.60
C ILE A 120 7.88 -14.03 -10.95
N LEU A 121 9.02 -13.33 -10.82
CA LEU A 121 10.32 -13.87 -11.18
C LEU A 121 10.70 -15.08 -10.30
N ASN A 122 10.37 -15.05 -9.01
CA ASN A 122 10.59 -16.17 -8.11
C ASN A 122 9.73 -17.38 -8.52
N LYS A 123 8.45 -17.18 -8.86
CA LYS A 123 7.59 -18.27 -9.35
C LYS A 123 8.07 -18.83 -10.68
N VAL A 124 8.47 -17.98 -11.62
CA VAL A 124 9.06 -18.42 -12.89
C VAL A 124 10.30 -19.26 -12.65
N GLN A 125 11.22 -18.78 -11.80
CA GLN A 125 12.46 -19.49 -11.50
C GLN A 125 12.24 -20.83 -10.78
N ASN A 126 11.33 -20.85 -9.79
CA ASN A 126 11.13 -22.01 -8.94
C ASN A 126 10.19 -23.06 -9.55
N GLU A 127 9.21 -22.65 -10.37
CA GLU A 127 8.20 -23.53 -10.94
C GLU A 127 8.44 -23.76 -12.44
N ASP A 128 8.38 -22.72 -13.26
CA ASP A 128 8.36 -22.84 -14.73
C ASP A 128 9.71 -23.30 -15.29
N VAL A 129 10.80 -22.67 -14.84
CA VAL A 129 12.17 -23.04 -15.23
C VAL A 129 12.52 -24.44 -14.71
N THR A 130 12.14 -24.76 -13.47
CA THR A 130 12.34 -26.10 -12.89
C THR A 130 11.60 -27.17 -13.68
N ALA A 131 10.33 -26.96 -14.01
CA ALA A 131 9.52 -27.90 -14.79
C ALA A 131 10.08 -28.07 -16.23
N PHE A 132 10.57 -26.99 -16.84
CA PHE A 132 11.19 -27.05 -18.15
C PHE A 132 12.49 -27.88 -18.12
N LEU A 133 13.36 -27.63 -17.13
CA LEU A 133 14.60 -28.40 -16.94
C LEU A 133 14.33 -29.90 -16.75
N GLN A 134 13.32 -30.25 -15.95
CA GLN A 134 12.95 -31.64 -15.71
C GLN A 134 12.43 -32.35 -16.98
N SER A 135 11.74 -31.63 -17.87
CA SER A 135 11.14 -32.20 -19.07
C SER A 135 12.06 -32.21 -20.29
N GLN A 136 12.88 -31.17 -20.48
CA GLN A 136 13.74 -30.99 -21.66
C GLN A 136 15.22 -31.28 -21.40
N ASN A 137 15.62 -31.41 -20.13
CA ASN A 137 17.01 -31.60 -19.70
C ASN A 137 17.97 -30.49 -20.19
N THR A 138 17.44 -29.30 -20.44
CA THR A 138 18.16 -28.10 -20.89
C THR A 138 17.54 -26.85 -20.26
N PHE A 139 18.34 -25.79 -20.12
CA PHE A 139 17.82 -24.49 -19.68
C PHE A 139 16.94 -23.85 -20.77
N PRO A 140 15.86 -23.16 -20.39
CA PRO A 140 15.06 -22.41 -21.35
C PRO A 140 15.90 -21.31 -22.01
N SER A 141 15.62 -21.02 -23.27
CA SER A 141 16.20 -19.85 -23.95
C SER A 141 15.69 -18.56 -23.31
N ASN A 142 16.36 -17.43 -23.56
CA ASN A 142 15.92 -16.13 -23.01
C ASN A 142 14.53 -15.74 -23.51
N ASP A 143 14.16 -16.12 -24.73
CA ASP A 143 12.81 -15.94 -25.29
C ASP A 143 11.78 -16.77 -24.50
N GLN A 144 12.06 -18.06 -24.26
CA GLN A 144 11.20 -18.93 -23.46
C GLN A 144 11.06 -18.44 -22.01
N TYR A 145 12.15 -17.96 -21.40
CA TYR A 145 12.12 -17.38 -20.06
C TYR A 145 11.22 -16.13 -20.01
N GLN A 146 11.31 -15.26 -21.01
CA GLN A 146 10.43 -14.10 -21.13
C GLN A 146 8.96 -14.50 -21.34
N GLN A 147 8.68 -15.55 -22.11
CA GLN A 147 7.33 -16.10 -22.28
C GLN A 147 6.75 -16.67 -20.96
N PHE A 148 7.56 -17.27 -20.09
CA PHE A 148 7.10 -17.71 -18.77
C PHE A 148 6.67 -16.51 -17.90
N ILE A 149 7.45 -15.42 -17.92
CA ILE A 149 7.11 -14.18 -17.22
C ILE A 149 5.79 -13.61 -17.78
N GLU A 150 5.66 -13.53 -19.10
CA GLU A 150 4.45 -13.05 -19.77
C GLU A 150 3.21 -13.85 -19.34
N ASN A 151 3.29 -15.18 -19.33
CA ASN A 151 2.17 -16.05 -18.92
C ASN A 151 1.75 -15.81 -17.46
N ARG A 152 2.73 -15.66 -16.56
CA ARG A 152 2.46 -15.38 -15.14
C ARG A 152 1.88 -13.97 -14.96
N ALA A 153 2.40 -12.98 -15.67
CA ALA A 153 1.87 -11.62 -15.68
C ALA A 153 0.41 -11.59 -16.17
N ASN A 154 0.11 -12.24 -17.30
CA ASN A 154 -1.25 -12.33 -17.84
C ASN A 154 -2.23 -13.03 -16.88
N THR A 155 -1.78 -14.08 -16.21
CA THR A 155 -2.58 -14.80 -15.21
C THR A 155 -2.91 -13.88 -14.03
N LEU A 156 -1.93 -13.11 -13.54
CA LEU A 156 -2.11 -12.19 -12.44
C LEU A 156 -2.97 -10.99 -12.82
N SER A 157 -2.74 -10.41 -14.01
CA SER A 157 -3.58 -9.36 -14.59
C SER A 157 -5.04 -9.80 -14.67
N SER A 158 -5.30 -11.03 -15.12
CA SER A 158 -6.66 -11.57 -15.21
C SER A 158 -7.36 -11.66 -13.84
N LYS A 159 -6.60 -11.98 -12.77
CA LYS A 159 -7.13 -12.01 -11.39
C LYS A 159 -7.42 -10.60 -10.89
N ILE A 160 -6.44 -9.70 -10.94
CA ILE A 160 -6.58 -8.32 -10.43
C ILE A 160 -7.64 -7.55 -11.19
N ASN A 161 -7.81 -7.82 -12.49
CA ASN A 161 -8.84 -7.16 -13.27
C ASN A 161 -10.27 -7.49 -12.80
N GLN A 162 -10.47 -8.55 -12.00
CA GLN A 162 -11.77 -8.83 -11.39
C GLN A 162 -12.01 -8.01 -10.11
N ASN A 163 -10.96 -7.43 -9.54
CA ASN A 163 -11.06 -6.62 -8.33
C ASN A 163 -11.70 -5.26 -8.63
N SER A 164 -12.24 -4.66 -7.57
CA SER A 164 -12.74 -3.30 -7.57
C SER A 164 -11.60 -2.32 -7.87
N PHE A 165 -11.94 -1.21 -8.51
CA PHE A 165 -11.07 -0.03 -8.52
C PHE A 165 -10.88 0.49 -7.10
N TYR A 166 -9.72 1.11 -6.85
CA TYR A 166 -9.58 1.98 -5.69
C TYR A 166 -10.65 3.08 -5.73
N LYS A 167 -10.97 3.65 -4.57
CA LYS A 167 -11.94 4.73 -4.44
C LYS A 167 -11.58 5.87 -5.40
N ASP A 168 -12.58 6.33 -6.15
CA ASP A 168 -12.49 7.41 -7.14
C ASP A 168 -11.66 7.09 -8.41
N PHE A 169 -11.14 5.87 -8.56
CA PHE A 169 -10.49 5.41 -9.79
C PHE A 169 -11.48 4.83 -10.79
N ASP A 170 -11.17 4.96 -12.07
CA ASP A 170 -11.96 4.41 -13.17
C ASP A 170 -11.10 3.89 -14.34
N ASN A 171 -11.76 3.55 -15.45
CA ASN A 171 -11.08 3.09 -16.67
C ASN A 171 -10.22 4.17 -17.34
N ASN A 172 -10.52 5.46 -17.16
CA ASN A 172 -9.68 6.54 -17.69
C ASN A 172 -8.35 6.59 -16.93
N ASP A 173 -8.39 6.42 -15.60
CA ASP A 173 -7.15 6.32 -14.81
C ASP A 173 -6.33 5.09 -15.23
N LEU A 174 -6.98 3.98 -15.56
CA LEU A 174 -6.29 2.79 -16.06
C LEU A 174 -5.57 3.05 -17.40
N VAL A 175 -6.18 3.83 -18.31
CA VAL A 175 -5.52 4.27 -19.55
C VAL A 175 -4.30 5.13 -19.25
N LEU A 176 -4.41 6.08 -18.31
CA LEU A 176 -3.28 6.91 -17.89
C LEU A 176 -2.18 6.09 -17.23
N ALA A 177 -2.53 5.10 -16.41
CA ALA A 177 -1.57 4.22 -15.75
C ALA A 177 -0.80 3.35 -16.76
N ARG A 178 -1.44 2.88 -17.84
CA ARG A 178 -0.74 2.20 -18.96
C ARG A 178 0.26 3.12 -19.66
N GLN A 179 -0.16 4.34 -19.98
CA GLN A 179 0.70 5.35 -20.61
C GLN A 179 1.88 5.75 -19.73
N PHE A 180 1.66 5.77 -18.42
CA PHE A 180 2.71 6.03 -17.46
C PHE A 180 3.67 4.83 -17.37
N ALA A 181 3.15 3.61 -17.17
CA ALA A 181 3.93 2.37 -17.11
C ALA A 181 4.83 2.15 -18.34
N SER A 182 4.33 2.46 -19.54
CA SER A 182 5.08 2.28 -20.78
C SER A 182 6.32 3.18 -20.89
N GLN A 183 6.38 4.31 -20.17
CA GLN A 183 7.52 5.24 -20.25
C GLN A 183 8.81 4.66 -19.67
N PHE A 184 8.71 3.76 -18.68
CA PHE A 184 9.85 3.18 -17.98
C PHE A 184 9.88 1.65 -18.05
N ILE A 185 8.99 1.00 -18.80
CA ILE A 185 8.94 -0.47 -18.86
C ILE A 185 10.27 -1.10 -19.29
N VAL A 186 10.94 -0.50 -20.29
CA VAL A 186 12.23 -0.98 -20.81
C VAL A 186 13.33 -0.79 -19.75
N GLU A 187 13.31 0.33 -19.03
CA GLU A 187 14.22 0.59 -17.91
C GLU A 187 14.06 -0.49 -16.84
N ILE A 188 12.82 -0.75 -16.39
CA ILE A 188 12.51 -1.77 -15.39
C ILE A 188 12.96 -3.17 -15.86
N CYS A 189 12.61 -3.56 -17.08
CA CYS A 189 12.99 -4.85 -17.64
C CYS A 189 14.52 -5.01 -17.68
N SER A 190 15.26 -3.97 -18.08
CA SER A 190 16.73 -3.99 -18.14
C SER A 190 17.43 -4.23 -16.81
N GLN A 191 16.76 -3.93 -15.70
CA GLN A 191 17.31 -4.12 -14.37
C GLN A 191 16.98 -5.49 -13.77
N CYS A 192 15.98 -6.21 -14.32
CA CYS A 192 15.38 -7.38 -13.64
C CYS A 192 15.22 -8.61 -14.52
N ILE A 193 15.19 -8.45 -15.85
CA ILE A 193 14.88 -9.50 -16.82
C ILE A 193 16.05 -9.64 -17.78
N VAL A 194 16.46 -10.88 -18.03
CA VAL A 194 17.58 -11.18 -18.94
C VAL A 194 17.17 -10.82 -20.39
N PRO A 195 17.97 -10.00 -21.12
CA PRO A 195 17.65 -9.61 -22.49
C PRO A 195 17.91 -10.74 -23.49
N ILE A 196 17.19 -10.71 -24.62
CA ILE A 196 17.48 -11.54 -25.79
C ILE A 196 18.72 -10.98 -26.50
N ASN A 197 19.81 -11.74 -26.52
CA ASN A 197 21.09 -11.33 -27.09
C ASN A 197 21.28 -11.87 -28.53
N VAL A 198 20.36 -11.52 -29.43
CA VAL A 198 20.42 -11.91 -30.85
C VAL A 198 20.53 -10.65 -31.72
N ASN A 199 21.51 -10.62 -32.62
CA ASN A 199 21.75 -9.47 -33.50
C ASN A 199 20.48 -9.08 -34.28
N GLY A 200 20.06 -7.82 -34.15
CA GLY A 200 18.94 -7.24 -34.87
C GLY A 200 17.56 -7.51 -34.26
N GLN A 201 17.47 -8.20 -33.11
CA GLN A 201 16.21 -8.39 -32.38
C GLN A 201 16.12 -7.43 -31.18
N PRO A 202 14.91 -6.96 -30.83
CA PRO A 202 14.72 -6.20 -29.59
C PRO A 202 15.06 -7.08 -28.37
N PRO A 203 15.60 -6.48 -27.29
CA PRO A 203 16.02 -7.24 -26.10
C PRO A 203 14.85 -7.89 -25.35
N TYR A 204 13.63 -7.41 -25.55
CA TYR A 204 12.41 -7.91 -24.91
C TYR A 204 11.31 -8.13 -25.94
N LEU A 205 10.52 -9.20 -25.75
CA LEU A 205 9.32 -9.45 -26.54
C LEU A 205 8.30 -8.32 -26.33
N GLN A 206 7.68 -7.86 -27.42
CA GLN A 206 6.64 -6.83 -27.32
C GLN A 206 5.45 -7.30 -26.46
N SER A 207 5.06 -8.58 -26.60
CA SER A 207 3.98 -9.19 -25.81
C SER A 207 4.29 -9.21 -24.30
N LEU A 208 5.55 -9.47 -23.92
CA LEU A 208 6.00 -9.34 -22.54
C LEU A 208 5.84 -7.91 -22.04
N LEU A 209 6.34 -6.91 -22.79
CA LEU A 209 6.23 -5.50 -22.40
C LEU A 209 4.77 -5.10 -22.21
N ASP A 210 3.90 -5.46 -23.14
CA ASP A 210 2.47 -5.17 -23.08
C ASP A 210 1.79 -5.83 -21.87
N SER A 211 2.15 -7.10 -21.57
CA SER A 211 1.61 -7.82 -20.42
C SER A 211 2.00 -7.20 -19.08
N LEU A 212 3.24 -6.70 -18.96
CA LEU A 212 3.74 -6.05 -17.76
C LEU A 212 3.18 -4.63 -17.60
N ILE A 213 3.04 -3.87 -18.71
CA ILE A 213 2.36 -2.58 -18.70
C ILE A 213 0.92 -2.73 -18.18
N GLU A 214 0.19 -3.73 -18.68
CA GLU A 214 -1.17 -4.01 -18.23
C GLU A 214 -1.19 -4.34 -16.74
N LEU A 215 -0.30 -5.23 -16.30
CA LEU A 215 -0.21 -5.64 -14.90
C LEU A 215 0.07 -4.45 -13.97
N PHE A 216 1.05 -3.60 -14.31
CA PHE A 216 1.41 -2.44 -13.52
C PHE A 216 0.29 -1.40 -13.45
N ALA A 217 -0.42 -1.20 -14.58
CA ALA A 217 -1.57 -0.33 -14.61
C ALA A 217 -2.70 -0.85 -13.71
N LEU A 218 -2.96 -2.17 -13.73
CA LEU A 218 -3.96 -2.79 -12.86
C LEU A 218 -3.61 -2.63 -11.38
N TYR A 219 -2.36 -2.89 -10.97
CA TYR A 219 -1.92 -2.67 -9.57
C TYR A 219 -1.99 -1.19 -9.13
N THR A 220 -1.89 -0.26 -10.06
CA THR A 220 -2.01 1.18 -9.78
C THR A 220 -3.46 1.62 -9.55
N CYS A 221 -4.41 0.98 -10.24
CA CYS A 221 -5.81 1.44 -10.23
C CYS A 221 -6.77 0.55 -9.46
N LYS A 222 -6.42 -0.72 -9.23
CA LYS A 222 -7.30 -1.72 -8.60
C LYS A 222 -6.74 -2.23 -7.29
N GLU A 223 -7.67 -2.57 -6.40
CA GLU A 223 -7.36 -3.18 -5.11
C GLU A 223 -6.55 -4.48 -5.30
N SER A 224 -5.55 -4.68 -4.45
CA SER A 224 -4.66 -5.83 -4.53
C SER A 224 -4.14 -6.24 -3.16
N ASP A 225 -3.60 -7.45 -3.09
CA ASP A 225 -3.08 -8.04 -1.85
C ASP A 225 -1.64 -7.57 -1.53
N LEU A 226 -1.19 -6.44 -2.08
CA LEU A 226 0.13 -5.89 -1.77
C LEU A 226 0.16 -5.41 -0.30
N GLU A 227 1.19 -5.79 0.44
CA GLU A 227 1.38 -5.34 1.82
C GLU A 227 2.18 -4.02 1.91
N THR A 228 2.25 -3.25 0.82
CA THR A 228 3.05 -2.02 0.72
C THR A 228 2.32 -0.77 1.24
N TYR A 229 1.17 -0.95 1.87
CA TYR A 229 0.29 0.15 2.28
C TYR A 229 0.79 0.87 3.53
N SER A 230 0.40 2.13 3.68
CA SER A 230 0.42 2.85 4.94
C SER A 230 -0.95 2.74 5.61
N GLY A 231 -0.97 2.32 6.86
CA GLY A 231 -2.16 2.33 7.67
C GLY A 231 -2.34 3.69 8.35
N ILE A 232 -3.48 4.34 8.16
CA ILE A 232 -3.81 5.65 8.74
C ILE A 232 -5.07 5.50 9.58
N VAL A 233 -4.97 5.78 10.87
CA VAL A 233 -6.10 5.75 11.81
C VAL A 233 -6.40 7.16 12.25
N ILE A 234 -7.60 7.65 11.98
CA ILE A 234 -8.07 8.95 12.47
C ILE A 234 -9.13 8.68 13.54
N ALA A 235 -8.95 9.25 14.72
CA ALA A 235 -9.83 9.01 15.85
C ALA A 235 -10.00 10.25 16.72
N GLY A 236 -11.18 10.37 17.34
CA GLY A 236 -11.53 11.54 18.13
C GLY A 236 -13.02 11.83 18.08
N TYR A 237 -13.37 13.12 18.04
CA TYR A 237 -14.75 13.60 17.96
C TYR A 237 -14.89 14.68 16.89
N GLY A 238 -15.88 14.54 16.01
CA GLY A 238 -16.42 15.66 15.26
C GLY A 238 -17.44 16.47 16.07
N ASP A 239 -17.83 17.63 15.56
CA ASP A 239 -18.76 18.56 16.23
C ASP A 239 -20.16 17.95 16.49
N ASP A 240 -20.61 17.08 15.57
CA ASP A 240 -21.91 16.38 15.66
C ASP A 240 -21.79 15.00 16.34
N GLU A 241 -20.58 14.57 16.73
CA GLU A 241 -20.31 13.25 17.32
C GLU A 241 -20.18 13.32 18.85
N TYR A 242 -21.24 12.91 19.56
CA TYR A 242 -21.22 12.83 21.03
C TYR A 242 -20.36 11.69 21.59
N TYR A 243 -20.06 10.68 20.78
CA TYR A 243 -19.24 9.52 21.13
C TYR A 243 -17.99 9.49 20.25
N PRO A 244 -16.87 8.94 20.74
CA PRO A 244 -15.65 8.91 19.94
C PRO A 244 -15.85 8.05 18.70
N ALA A 245 -15.33 8.51 17.57
CA ALA A 245 -15.31 7.77 16.32
C ALA A 245 -13.87 7.44 15.92
N ILE A 246 -13.71 6.31 15.24
CA ILE A 246 -12.43 5.78 14.75
C ILE A 246 -12.62 5.36 13.31
N GLN A 247 -11.72 5.78 12.42
CA GLN A 247 -11.65 5.34 11.04
C GLN A 247 -10.23 4.91 10.66
N SER A 248 -10.09 3.69 10.16
CA SER A 248 -8.84 3.16 9.63
C SER A 248 -8.88 3.07 8.10
N HIS A 249 -7.80 3.53 7.46
CA HIS A 249 -7.62 3.55 6.03
C HIS A 249 -6.27 2.92 5.65
N HIS A 250 -6.27 2.08 4.61
CA HIS A 250 -5.04 1.63 3.95
C HIS A 250 -4.77 2.49 2.73
N ILE A 251 -3.55 3.01 2.62
CA ILE A 251 -3.13 3.92 1.56
C ILE A 251 -1.94 3.32 0.81
N TYR A 252 -2.12 3.05 -0.47
CA TYR A 252 -1.15 2.34 -1.30
C TYR A 252 -0.30 3.26 -2.17
N GLY A 253 -0.63 4.55 -2.24
CA GLY A 253 0.06 5.49 -3.12
C GLY A 253 -0.81 6.67 -3.50
N LEU A 254 -0.25 7.55 -4.33
CA LEU A 254 -0.92 8.68 -4.94
C LEU A 254 -0.65 8.61 -6.45
N PHE A 255 -1.70 8.47 -7.26
CA PHE A 255 -1.60 8.46 -8.72
C PHE A 255 -2.61 9.41 -9.32
N ASN A 256 -2.19 10.24 -10.29
CA ASN A 256 -3.08 11.17 -10.96
C ASN A 256 -3.92 12.05 -10.00
N LYS A 257 -3.29 12.53 -8.91
CA LYS A 257 -3.95 13.29 -7.83
C LYS A 257 -5.07 12.54 -7.11
N LYS A 258 -5.10 11.20 -7.19
CA LYS A 258 -6.04 10.35 -6.47
C LYS A 258 -5.28 9.45 -5.53
N VAL A 259 -5.70 9.43 -4.27
CA VAL A 259 -5.11 8.55 -3.27
C VAL A 259 -5.60 7.12 -3.54
N MET A 260 -4.66 6.18 -3.70
CA MET A 260 -4.95 4.76 -3.87
C MET A 260 -5.43 4.18 -2.54
N ARG A 261 -6.74 4.30 -2.27
CA ARG A 261 -7.42 3.77 -1.07
C ARG A 261 -8.52 2.80 -1.48
N PRO A 262 -8.69 1.66 -0.78
CA PRO A 262 -9.84 0.78 -1.00
C PRO A 262 -11.18 1.52 -0.82
N VAL A 263 -12.24 1.01 -1.45
CA VAL A 263 -13.59 1.62 -1.38
C VAL A 263 -14.14 1.60 0.04
N ASN A 264 -13.91 0.49 0.74
CA ASN A 264 -14.37 0.29 2.11
C ASN A 264 -13.29 0.71 3.11
N THR A 265 -13.71 1.32 4.22
CA THR A 265 -12.82 1.53 5.37
C THR A 265 -12.46 0.19 5.99
N HIS A 266 -11.20 0.06 6.43
CA HIS A 266 -10.71 -1.23 6.90
C HIS A 266 -11.33 -1.60 8.26
N GLN A 267 -11.42 -0.62 9.16
CA GLN A 267 -12.03 -0.78 10.48
C GLN A 267 -12.66 0.55 10.94
N ASN A 268 -13.79 0.46 11.64
CA ASN A 268 -14.42 1.57 12.35
C ASN A 268 -15.17 1.06 13.60
N ASN A 269 -15.61 1.96 14.47
CA ASN A 269 -16.29 1.62 15.71
C ASN A 269 -17.80 1.92 15.72
N ALA A 270 -18.45 2.08 14.55
CA ALA A 270 -19.85 2.49 14.46
C ALA A 270 -20.82 1.53 15.17
N ASP A 271 -20.51 0.23 15.15
CA ASP A 271 -21.38 -0.83 15.71
C ASP A 271 -21.02 -1.21 17.16
N SER A 272 -20.08 -0.51 17.80
CA SER A 272 -19.59 -0.87 19.14
C SER A 272 -19.62 0.31 20.12
N CYS A 273 -20.11 0.04 21.34
CA CYS A 273 -20.11 1.02 22.42
C CYS A 273 -18.80 1.05 23.21
N SER A 274 -17.96 0.03 23.05
CA SER A 274 -16.64 -0.07 23.68
C SER A 274 -15.84 -1.20 23.06
N GLY A 275 -14.53 -1.03 22.95
CA GLY A 275 -13.68 -2.08 22.39
C GLY A 275 -12.20 -1.80 22.51
N ILE A 276 -11.44 -2.83 22.17
CA ILE A 276 -10.00 -2.78 21.93
C ILE A 276 -9.84 -3.11 20.44
N MET A 277 -9.25 -2.18 19.70
CA MET A 277 -9.10 -2.25 18.25
C MET A 277 -7.61 -2.19 17.88
N PRO A 278 -6.98 -3.35 17.60
CA PRO A 278 -5.64 -3.40 17.03
C PRO A 278 -5.64 -3.15 15.52
N PHE A 279 -4.63 -2.43 15.04
CA PHE A 279 -4.47 -2.09 13.61
C PHE A 279 -3.29 -2.79 12.95
N ALA A 280 -2.21 -3.02 13.71
CA ALA A 280 -1.09 -3.85 13.29
C ALA A 280 -0.97 -5.06 14.21
N GLN A 281 -0.48 -6.19 13.67
CA GLN A 281 -0.19 -7.38 14.47
C GLN A 281 -1.37 -7.86 15.32
N ASP A 282 -2.51 -8.01 14.64
CA ASP A 282 -3.76 -8.41 15.26
C ASP A 282 -3.66 -9.79 15.94
N ASP A 283 -2.73 -10.65 15.51
CA ASP A 283 -2.52 -11.97 16.09
C ASP A 283 -1.88 -11.92 17.48
N GLU A 284 -0.89 -11.05 17.70
CA GLU A 284 -0.26 -10.84 19.00
C GLU A 284 -1.24 -10.20 19.99
N VAL A 285 -2.00 -9.19 19.55
CA VAL A 285 -3.01 -8.54 20.39
C VAL A 285 -4.15 -9.51 20.72
N HIS A 286 -4.61 -10.29 19.73
CA HIS A 286 -5.63 -11.31 19.95
C HIS A 286 -5.14 -12.41 20.90
N THR A 287 -3.88 -12.82 20.79
CA THR A 287 -3.26 -13.79 21.73
C THR A 287 -3.29 -13.26 23.15
N PHE A 288 -2.92 -11.99 23.34
CA PHE A 288 -2.99 -11.35 24.65
C PHE A 288 -4.44 -11.26 25.18
N MET A 289 -5.37 -10.82 24.34
CA MET A 289 -6.78 -10.64 24.73
C MET A 289 -7.51 -11.96 25.02
N LYS A 290 -7.22 -13.02 24.25
CA LYS A 290 -7.91 -14.31 24.38
C LYS A 290 -7.13 -15.34 25.19
N GLY A 291 -5.89 -15.04 25.57
CA GLY A 291 -4.99 -15.95 26.28
C GLY A 291 -4.42 -17.08 25.42
N CYS A 292 -4.73 -17.12 24.12
CA CYS A 292 -4.29 -18.15 23.18
C CYS A 292 -4.22 -17.59 21.76
N SER A 293 -3.22 -18.00 20.98
CA SER A 293 -3.02 -17.50 19.63
C SER A 293 -4.03 -18.08 18.64
N LYS A 294 -4.39 -17.33 17.59
CA LYS A 294 -5.35 -17.78 16.57
C LYS A 294 -4.92 -19.11 15.93
N GLY A 295 -3.62 -19.29 15.71
CA GLY A 295 -3.05 -20.53 15.18
C GLY A 295 -3.31 -21.76 16.07
N ILE A 296 -3.36 -21.60 17.40
CA ILE A 296 -3.69 -22.71 18.31
C ILE A 296 -5.21 -22.92 18.37
N ILE A 297 -5.99 -21.84 18.43
CA ILE A 297 -7.46 -21.92 18.47
C ILE A 297 -8.02 -22.63 17.24
N ASN A 298 -7.46 -22.39 16.06
CA ASN A 298 -7.91 -23.02 14.81
C ASN A 298 -7.46 -24.49 14.67
N CYS A 299 -6.63 -25.01 15.58
CA CYS A 299 -6.21 -26.40 15.60
C CYS A 299 -7.07 -27.30 16.53
N VAL A 300 -7.98 -26.71 17.31
CA VAL A 300 -8.86 -27.40 18.28
C VAL A 300 -10.29 -27.40 17.77
#